data_AF-A0A2M6WEN6-F1
#
_entry.id   AF-A0A2M6WEN6-F1
#
_cell.length_a   1.000
_cell.length_b   1.000
_cell.length_c   1.000
_cell.angle_alpha   90.00
_cell.angle_beta   90.00
_cell.angle_gamma   90.00
#
_symmetry.space_group_name_H-M   'P 1'
#
loop_
_entity.id
_entity.type
_entity.pdbx_description
1 polymer ?
#
loop_
_entity_poly.entity_id
_entity_poly.type
_entity_poly.pdbx_seq_one_letter_code
_entity_poly.pdbx_strand_id
1 'polypeptide(L)'
;MHQMRHAPKGVKIVGFLAALLLLAGGGYMLYTTQNSSDGGELCAQVITKATNPETGEVKEFPTPCDVPDGWTLTLGPKEGGMFSVGDETWERVRDDENGISFAARVDPDGYILIQPPKSEQDTSAFIKAYILFNRAEYEDAQGRENSEGPPFISILIFDNESGQSPREWAESNSGLANTALIQGEIADVALGEAEAIHYSADGLYMSENYIASHNDKLYFLIGSYATAEQKIREDFKTLIDTITFF
;
A
#
# COMPACT_ATOMS: atom_id res chain seq x y z
N MET A 1 18.21 -24.14 -44.73
CA MET A 1 18.73 -22.87 -44.18
C MET A 1 17.57 -22.15 -43.51
N HIS A 2 17.47 -22.32 -42.20
CA HIS A 2 16.37 -21.84 -41.37
C HIS A 2 17.00 -21.01 -40.25
N GLN A 3 16.64 -19.74 -40.14
CA GLN A 3 16.41 -19.08 -38.86
C GLN A 3 15.82 -17.69 -39.14
N MET A 4 14.53 -17.56 -38.86
CA MET A 4 13.86 -16.28 -38.68
C MET A 4 14.25 -15.74 -37.31
N ARG A 5 14.74 -14.49 -37.28
CA ARG A 5 14.92 -13.72 -36.05
C ARG A 5 13.54 -13.28 -35.56
N HIS A 6 13.10 -13.80 -34.42
CA HIS A 6 12.00 -13.22 -33.67
C HIS A 6 12.54 -12.10 -32.77
N ALA A 7 12.02 -10.89 -32.96
CA ALA A 7 12.13 -9.81 -31.99
C ALA A 7 11.24 -10.11 -30.76
N PRO A 8 11.64 -9.74 -29.54
CA PRO A 8 10.78 -9.86 -28.38
C PRO A 8 9.62 -8.87 -28.49
N LYS A 9 8.41 -9.38 -28.24
CA LYS A 9 7.16 -8.62 -28.21
C LYS A 9 7.16 -7.75 -26.95
N GLY A 10 6.85 -6.47 -27.12
CA GLY A 10 6.68 -5.52 -26.02
C GLY A 10 5.67 -6.03 -24.99
N VAL A 11 6.09 -5.98 -23.72
CA VAL A 11 5.26 -6.25 -22.55
C VAL A 11 4.16 -5.20 -22.50
N LYS A 12 2.91 -5.66 -22.47
CA LYS A 12 1.74 -4.79 -22.34
C LYS A 12 1.57 -4.39 -20.87
N ILE A 13 1.24 -3.13 -20.70
CA ILE A 13 1.18 -2.36 -19.45
C ILE A 13 0.13 -2.94 -18.47
N VAL A 14 0.58 -3.09 -17.23
CA VAL A 14 -0.09 -3.14 -15.91
C VAL A 14 -1.59 -2.80 -15.92
N GLY A 15 -2.44 -3.78 -15.62
CA GLY A 15 -3.85 -3.57 -15.26
C GLY A 15 -4.01 -3.68 -13.74
N PHE A 16 -4.80 -2.81 -13.13
CA PHE A 16 -5.19 -2.78 -11.71
C PHE A 16 -4.31 -2.06 -10.67
N LEU A 17 -3.00 -2.26 -10.54
CA LEU A 17 -2.20 -1.36 -9.68
C LEU A 17 -2.19 0.07 -10.24
N ALA A 18 -2.16 0.17 -11.57
CA ALA A 18 -2.44 1.41 -12.27
C ALA A 18 -3.91 1.84 -12.13
N ALA A 19 -4.89 0.97 -11.89
CA ALA A 19 -6.25 1.44 -11.61
C ALA A 19 -6.36 2.00 -10.18
N LEU A 20 -5.76 1.41 -9.15
CA LEU A 20 -5.75 2.01 -7.81
C LEU A 20 -4.90 3.30 -7.72
N LEU A 21 -3.84 3.42 -8.55
CA LEU A 21 -3.03 4.65 -8.66
C LEU A 21 -3.55 5.67 -9.70
N LEU A 22 -4.35 5.26 -10.70
CA LEU A 22 -4.97 6.15 -11.72
C LEU A 22 -6.46 6.41 -11.48
N LEU A 23 -7.16 5.71 -10.57
CA LEU A 23 -8.53 6.05 -10.15
C LEU A 23 -8.56 7.29 -9.22
N ALA A 24 -7.38 7.78 -8.88
CA ALA A 24 -7.11 9.13 -8.40
C ALA A 24 -7.24 10.19 -9.54
N GLY A 25 -7.26 9.79 -10.81
CA GLY A 25 -7.26 10.70 -11.96
C GLY A 25 -8.10 10.20 -13.14
N GLY A 26 -9.42 10.36 -13.04
CA GLY A 26 -10.29 10.57 -14.21
C GLY A 26 -10.67 9.36 -15.06
N GLY A 27 -11.93 8.92 -14.90
CA GLY A 27 -12.74 8.40 -16.00
C GLY A 27 -12.91 6.88 -16.07
N TYR A 28 -13.73 6.31 -15.19
CA TYR A 28 -14.34 4.99 -15.44
C TYR A 28 -15.67 5.17 -16.16
N MET A 29 -15.67 4.96 -17.48
CA MET A 29 -16.90 4.86 -18.29
C MET A 29 -17.43 3.42 -18.19
N LEU A 30 -18.55 3.30 -17.47
CA LEU A 30 -19.66 2.34 -17.60
C LEU A 30 -19.31 0.84 -17.77
N TYR A 31 -19.35 0.10 -16.67
CA TYR A 31 -20.10 -1.16 -16.64
C TYR A 31 -21.33 -0.94 -15.77
N THR A 32 -22.49 -0.88 -16.41
CA THR A 32 -23.78 -0.84 -15.73
C THR A 32 -24.02 -2.19 -15.06
N THR A 33 -23.85 -2.28 -13.75
CA THR A 33 -24.58 -3.25 -12.94
C THR A 33 -25.79 -2.56 -12.36
N GLN A 34 -26.93 -3.21 -12.51
CA GLN A 34 -28.26 -2.68 -12.24
C GLN A 34 -28.41 -2.18 -10.81
N ASN A 35 -29.07 -1.01 -10.71
CA ASN A 35 -29.69 -0.44 -9.52
C ASN A 35 -30.36 -1.52 -8.66
N SER A 36 -29.95 -1.58 -7.39
CA SER A 36 -30.86 -1.87 -6.29
C SER A 36 -30.77 -0.70 -5.33
N SER A 37 -31.82 0.12 -5.37
CA SER A 37 -32.04 1.23 -4.44
C SER A 37 -32.41 0.65 -3.07
N ASP A 38 -31.44 0.55 -2.18
CA ASP A 38 -31.68 0.57 -0.75
C ASP A 38 -30.52 1.33 -0.10
N GLY A 39 -30.80 2.13 0.92
CA GLY A 39 -29.82 3.00 1.60
C GLY A 39 -28.83 2.20 2.44
N GLY A 40 -28.08 1.31 1.80
CA GLY A 40 -27.07 0.44 2.39
C GLY A 40 -25.71 1.13 2.43
N GLU A 41 -25.16 1.21 3.63
CA GLU A 41 -23.79 1.58 3.95
C GLU A 41 -22.81 0.90 2.97
N LEU A 42 -21.95 1.69 2.30
CA LEU A 42 -21.00 1.19 1.31
C LEU A 42 -19.88 0.42 2.02
N CYS A 43 -20.03 -0.90 2.08
CA CYS A 43 -19.07 -1.79 2.72
C CYS A 43 -17.99 -2.24 1.76
N ALA A 44 -16.73 -1.94 2.09
CA ALA A 44 -15.57 -2.38 1.32
C ALA A 44 -15.53 -3.92 1.22
N GLN A 45 -15.40 -4.44 0.01
CA GLN A 45 -15.41 -5.89 -0.26
C GLN A 45 -14.02 -6.51 -0.02
N VAL A 46 -13.55 -6.47 1.22
CA VAL A 46 -12.23 -6.99 1.61
C VAL A 46 -12.37 -7.88 2.84
N ILE A 47 -11.79 -9.09 2.76
CA ILE A 47 -11.72 -10.00 3.91
C ILE A 47 -11.00 -9.27 5.05
N THR A 48 -11.71 -9.11 6.15
CA THR A 48 -11.29 -8.30 7.29
C THR A 48 -11.10 -9.17 8.50
N LYS A 49 -9.92 -9.13 9.10
CA LYS A 49 -9.65 -9.85 10.35
C LYS A 49 -9.99 -8.95 11.52
N ALA A 50 -10.64 -9.48 12.56
CA ALA A 50 -10.94 -8.74 13.78
C ALA A 50 -10.76 -9.62 15.02
N THR A 51 -10.52 -8.97 16.16
CA THR A 51 -10.28 -9.59 17.48
C THR A 51 -11.34 -9.11 18.46
N ASN A 52 -11.96 -10.05 19.16
CA ASN A 52 -12.86 -9.76 20.27
C ASN A 52 -12.03 -9.30 21.48
N PRO A 53 -12.19 -8.05 21.98
CA PRO A 53 -11.38 -7.56 23.10
C PRO A 53 -11.68 -8.25 24.44
N GLU A 54 -12.85 -8.87 24.60
CA GLU A 54 -13.24 -9.55 25.84
C GLU A 54 -12.64 -10.97 25.93
N THR A 55 -12.53 -11.65 24.79
CA THR A 55 -12.11 -13.07 24.74
C THR A 55 -10.74 -13.30 24.12
N GLY A 56 -10.23 -12.34 23.35
CA GLY A 56 -9.02 -12.49 22.54
C GLY A 56 -9.21 -13.38 21.29
N GLU A 57 -10.45 -13.77 20.97
CA GLU A 57 -10.76 -14.55 19.77
C GLU A 57 -10.48 -13.73 18.51
N VAL A 58 -9.81 -14.33 17.52
CA VAL A 58 -9.50 -13.70 16.24
C VAL A 58 -10.25 -14.40 15.13
N LYS A 59 -11.00 -13.65 14.31
CA LYS A 59 -11.84 -14.18 13.22
C LYS A 59 -11.72 -13.33 11.96
N GLU A 60 -11.95 -13.97 10.81
CA GLU A 60 -12.06 -13.30 9.52
C GLU A 60 -13.53 -13.10 9.15
N PHE A 61 -13.80 -11.93 8.59
CA PHE A 61 -15.10 -11.44 8.19
C PHE A 61 -15.06 -11.11 6.70
N PRO A 62 -16.13 -11.38 5.93
CA PRO A 62 -16.11 -11.13 4.48
C PRO A 62 -15.87 -9.65 4.13
N THR A 63 -16.38 -8.73 4.93
CA THR A 63 -16.20 -7.28 4.80
C THR A 63 -15.97 -6.63 6.17
N PRO A 64 -15.43 -5.39 6.24
CA PRO A 64 -15.31 -4.66 7.51
C PRO A 64 -16.66 -4.42 8.20
N CYS A 65 -17.75 -4.33 7.44
CA CYS A 65 -19.09 -4.14 8.00
C CYS A 65 -19.67 -5.41 8.63
N ASP A 66 -19.14 -6.59 8.30
CA ASP A 66 -19.55 -7.84 8.94
C ASP A 66 -18.89 -8.01 10.32
N VAL A 67 -17.95 -7.13 10.68
CA VAL A 67 -17.28 -7.15 11.99
C VAL A 67 -18.25 -6.65 13.05
N PRO A 68 -18.55 -7.43 14.11
CA PRO A 68 -19.47 -7.01 15.15
C PRO A 68 -18.97 -5.76 15.89
N ASP A 69 -19.92 -4.91 16.29
CA ASP A 69 -19.64 -3.73 17.11
C ASP A 69 -18.79 -4.10 18.33
N GLY A 70 -17.75 -3.30 18.56
CA GLY A 70 -16.80 -3.48 19.67
C GLY A 70 -15.68 -4.48 19.42
N TRP A 71 -15.62 -5.14 18.27
CA TRP A 71 -14.43 -5.93 17.88
C TRP A 71 -13.37 -5.03 17.26
N THR A 72 -12.10 -5.28 17.59
CA THR A 72 -10.97 -4.52 17.06
C THR A 72 -10.47 -5.14 15.77
N LEU A 73 -10.51 -4.41 14.66
CA LEU A 73 -9.90 -4.84 13.39
C LEU A 73 -8.42 -5.21 13.64
N THR A 74 -8.06 -6.44 13.32
CA THR A 74 -6.73 -7.00 13.55
C THR A 74 -5.88 -6.74 12.32
N LEU A 75 -4.84 -5.93 12.48
CA LEU A 75 -3.91 -5.57 11.42
C LEU A 75 -2.88 -6.70 11.23
N GLY A 76 -3.14 -7.66 10.34
CA GLY A 76 -2.10 -8.58 9.83
C GLY A 76 -1.50 -9.60 10.84
N PRO A 77 -0.47 -10.40 10.43
CA PRO A 77 -0.03 -11.60 11.14
C PRO A 77 0.98 -11.37 12.29
N LYS A 78 1.28 -12.47 13.00
CA LYS A 78 1.19 -12.61 14.47
C LYS A 78 2.51 -12.73 15.24
N GLU A 79 3.63 -12.26 14.72
CA GLU A 79 4.80 -11.97 15.59
C GLU A 79 5.17 -10.49 15.56
N GLY A 80 4.11 -9.69 15.71
CA GLY A 80 4.06 -8.27 15.98
C GLY A 80 3.60 -7.98 17.40
N GLY A 81 3.99 -6.83 17.95
CA GLY A 81 3.62 -6.38 19.28
C GLY A 81 3.36 -4.89 19.30
N MET A 82 2.58 -4.43 20.27
CA MET A 82 2.35 -3.01 20.50
C MET A 82 3.53 -2.39 21.25
N PHE A 83 3.89 -1.17 20.87
CA PHE A 83 4.86 -0.35 21.58
C PHE A 83 4.42 1.11 21.54
N SER A 84 5.02 1.93 22.41
CA SER A 84 4.69 3.34 22.50
C SER A 84 5.82 4.21 21.96
N VAL A 85 5.45 5.26 21.22
CA VAL A 85 6.34 6.33 20.80
C VAL A 85 5.75 7.63 21.33
N GLY A 86 6.32 8.15 22.42
CA GLY A 86 5.70 9.26 23.14
C GLY A 86 4.34 8.84 23.74
N ASP A 87 3.28 9.54 23.35
CA ASP A 87 1.89 9.26 23.71
C ASP A 87 1.13 8.41 22.66
N GLU A 88 1.80 7.99 21.59
CA GLU A 88 1.21 7.19 20.52
C GLU A 88 1.44 5.69 20.74
N THR A 89 0.47 4.87 20.34
CA THR A 89 0.62 3.41 20.29
C THR A 89 0.80 2.96 18.85
N TRP A 90 1.79 2.09 18.64
CA TRP A 90 2.18 1.56 17.34
C TRP A 90 2.13 0.04 17.37
N GLU A 91 1.61 -0.57 16.31
CA GLU A 91 1.57 -2.01 16.11
C GLU A 91 2.62 -2.41 15.08
N ARG A 92 3.47 -3.39 15.43
CA ARG A 92 4.41 -3.98 14.49
C ARG A 92 3.69 -5.00 13.60
N VAL A 93 3.83 -4.85 12.30
CA VAL A 93 3.44 -5.84 11.29
C VAL A 93 4.69 -6.61 10.89
N ARG A 94 4.58 -7.94 10.86
CA ARG A 94 5.67 -8.83 10.41
C ARG A 94 5.14 -9.75 9.32
N ASP A 95 5.88 -9.82 8.21
CA ASP A 95 5.63 -10.73 7.11
C ASP A 95 6.87 -11.59 6.86
N ASP A 96 6.86 -12.79 7.42
CA ASP A 96 7.97 -13.73 7.28
C ASP A 96 8.13 -14.27 5.86
N GLU A 97 7.03 -14.39 5.11
CA GLU A 97 7.06 -14.87 3.72
C GLU A 97 7.75 -13.86 2.80
N ASN A 98 7.56 -12.57 3.09
CA ASN A 98 8.11 -11.48 2.31
C ASN A 98 9.28 -10.77 2.98
N GLY A 99 9.87 -11.33 4.05
CA GLY A 99 11.13 -10.84 4.63
C GLY A 99 11.10 -9.37 5.08
N ILE A 100 9.96 -8.88 5.58
CA ILE A 100 9.80 -7.49 6.00
C ILE A 100 9.00 -7.37 7.31
N SER A 101 9.40 -6.41 8.14
CA SER A 101 8.59 -5.90 9.25
C SER A 101 8.61 -4.38 9.26
N PHE A 102 7.49 -3.78 9.64
CA PHE A 102 7.30 -2.33 9.79
C PHE A 102 6.31 -2.08 10.92
N ALA A 103 6.14 -0.84 11.36
CA ALA A 103 5.13 -0.48 12.34
C ALA A 103 4.16 0.57 11.79
N ALA A 104 2.91 0.50 12.22
CA ALA A 104 1.88 1.49 11.93
C ALA A 104 1.26 1.99 13.24
N ARG A 105 0.98 3.29 13.30
CA ARG A 105 0.30 3.90 14.44
C ARG A 105 -1.13 3.38 14.53
N VAL A 106 -1.57 2.96 15.71
CA VAL A 106 -2.92 2.46 15.95
C VAL A 106 -3.72 3.37 16.89
N ASP A 107 -3.05 4.22 17.66
CA ASP A 107 -3.68 5.19 18.58
C ASP A 107 -2.75 6.40 18.83
N PRO A 108 -3.27 7.62 19.06
CA PRO A 108 -4.67 8.06 18.93
C PRO A 108 -5.03 8.37 17.48
N ASP A 109 -6.22 7.98 16.98
CA ASP A 109 -6.60 8.20 15.56
C ASP A 109 -5.57 7.57 14.58
N GLY A 110 -5.37 6.25 14.75
CA GLY A 110 -4.39 5.48 13.99
C GLY A 110 -4.89 5.00 12.63
N TYR A 111 -4.10 4.11 12.04
CA TYR A 111 -4.34 3.56 10.71
C TYR A 111 -5.20 2.30 10.75
N ILE A 112 -5.98 2.10 9.69
CA ILE A 112 -6.45 0.78 9.28
C ILE A 112 -5.50 0.23 8.22
N LEU A 113 -5.21 -1.06 8.29
CA LEU A 113 -4.36 -1.78 7.36
C LEU A 113 -5.23 -2.65 6.46
N ILE A 114 -5.17 -2.39 5.17
CA ILE A 114 -5.84 -3.14 4.13
C ILE A 114 -4.78 -3.92 3.33
N GLN A 115 -5.05 -5.21 3.13
CA GLN A 115 -4.24 -6.09 2.29
C GLN A 115 -5.12 -6.54 1.12
N PRO A 116 -5.14 -5.79 0.00
CA PRO A 116 -5.96 -6.18 -1.13
C PRO A 116 -5.49 -7.55 -1.67
N PRO A 117 -6.42 -8.43 -2.06
CA PRO A 117 -6.06 -9.68 -2.70
C PRO A 117 -5.37 -9.39 -4.04
N LYS A 118 -4.44 -10.26 -4.43
CA LYS A 118 -3.84 -10.22 -5.77
C LYS A 118 -4.93 -10.40 -6.83
N SER A 119 -4.98 -9.49 -7.80
CA SER A 119 -5.90 -9.50 -8.93
C SER A 119 -5.31 -10.30 -10.11
N GLU A 120 -6.17 -10.85 -10.97
CA GLU A 120 -5.74 -11.50 -12.22
C GLU A 120 -5.05 -10.52 -13.19
N GLN A 121 -5.28 -9.22 -13.01
CA GLN A 121 -4.70 -8.17 -13.84
C GLN A 121 -3.31 -7.71 -13.36
N ASP A 122 -2.95 -8.06 -12.13
CA ASP A 122 -1.65 -7.71 -11.57
C ASP A 122 -0.53 -8.42 -12.36
N THR A 123 0.61 -7.75 -12.46
CA THR A 123 1.78 -8.37 -13.10
C THR A 123 2.18 -9.64 -12.35
N SER A 124 2.76 -10.60 -13.06
CA SER A 124 3.27 -11.82 -12.42
C SER A 124 4.29 -11.50 -11.32
N ALA A 125 5.04 -10.41 -11.47
CA ALA A 125 6.03 -9.94 -10.52
C ALA A 125 5.41 -9.30 -9.26
N PHE A 126 4.17 -8.83 -9.27
CA PHE A 126 3.55 -8.29 -8.06
C PHE A 126 3.25 -9.42 -7.07
N ILE A 127 3.68 -9.24 -5.82
CA ILE A 127 3.52 -10.22 -4.75
C ILE A 127 2.40 -9.79 -3.81
N LYS A 128 2.51 -8.59 -3.22
CA LYS A 128 1.64 -8.16 -2.12
C LYS A 128 1.60 -6.64 -1.97
N ALA A 129 0.50 -6.14 -1.43
CA ALA A 129 0.38 -4.75 -1.00
C ALA A 129 -0.11 -4.64 0.45
N TYR A 130 0.43 -3.66 1.15
CA TYR A 130 -0.10 -3.12 2.40
C TYR A 130 -0.54 -1.70 2.13
N ILE A 131 -1.77 -1.35 2.49
CA ILE A 131 -2.29 0.01 2.35
C ILE A 131 -2.83 0.45 3.70
N LEU A 132 -2.30 1.56 4.19
CA LEU A 132 -2.63 2.17 5.47
C LEU A 132 -3.37 3.48 5.22
N PHE A 133 -4.62 3.52 5.66
CA PHE A 133 -5.42 4.76 5.67
C PHE A 133 -5.62 5.21 7.10
N ASN A 134 -5.59 6.53 7.36
CA ASN A 134 -6.09 7.03 8.64
C ASN A 134 -7.56 6.59 8.77
N ARG A 135 -7.91 6.05 9.94
CA ARG A 135 -9.23 5.43 10.16
C ARG A 135 -10.37 6.42 9.95
N ALA A 136 -10.32 7.57 10.61
CA ALA A 136 -11.37 8.58 10.54
C ALA A 136 -11.52 9.14 9.12
N GLU A 137 -10.40 9.40 8.43
CA GLU A 137 -10.42 9.90 7.04
C GLU A 137 -10.97 8.85 6.06
N TYR A 138 -10.66 7.57 6.26
CA TYR A 138 -11.19 6.49 5.45
C TYR A 138 -12.71 6.35 5.63
N GLU A 139 -13.17 6.33 6.88
CA GLU A 139 -14.60 6.22 7.21
C GLU A 139 -15.41 7.41 6.65
N ASP A 140 -14.88 8.64 6.78
CA ASP A 140 -15.49 9.83 6.16
C ASP A 140 -15.57 9.70 4.63
N ALA A 141 -14.50 9.23 3.98
CA ALA A 141 -14.46 9.10 2.53
C ALA A 141 -15.46 8.05 2.00
N GLN A 142 -15.67 6.93 2.72
CA GLN A 142 -16.67 5.93 2.33
C GLN A 142 -18.11 6.48 2.34
N GLY A 143 -18.38 7.50 3.16
CA GLY A 143 -19.68 8.15 3.23
C GLY A 143 -19.97 9.14 2.09
N ARG A 144 -18.97 9.48 1.25
CA ARG A 144 -19.07 10.53 0.23
C ARG A 144 -19.13 9.96 -1.19
N GLU A 145 -20.21 10.23 -1.93
CA GLU A 145 -20.28 9.90 -3.36
C GLU A 145 -19.30 10.74 -4.19
N ASN A 146 -18.58 10.09 -5.12
CA ASN A 146 -17.65 10.72 -6.06
C ASN A 146 -16.55 11.57 -5.39
N SER A 147 -16.18 11.25 -4.15
CA SER A 147 -15.09 11.92 -3.48
C SER A 147 -13.74 11.33 -3.87
N GLU A 148 -12.71 12.17 -3.81
CA GLU A 148 -11.33 11.74 -3.83
C GLU A 148 -11.02 10.96 -2.54
N GLY A 149 -10.41 9.78 -2.68
CA GLY A 149 -10.00 8.98 -1.53
C GLY A 149 -8.89 9.69 -0.74
N PRO A 150 -8.77 9.47 0.58
CA PRO A 150 -7.81 10.19 1.41
C PRO A 150 -6.36 9.78 1.08
N PRO A 151 -5.37 10.59 1.47
CA PRO A 151 -3.98 10.18 1.45
C PRO A 151 -3.75 8.87 2.20
N PHE A 152 -2.75 8.11 1.78
CA PHE A 152 -2.41 6.81 2.34
C PHE A 152 -0.90 6.56 2.37
N ILE A 153 -0.51 5.61 3.20
CA ILE A 153 0.80 4.97 3.13
C ILE A 153 0.63 3.61 2.46
N SER A 154 1.51 3.24 1.54
CA SER A 154 1.53 1.89 1.00
C SER A 154 2.92 1.28 0.95
N ILE A 155 2.95 -0.05 1.02
CA ILE A 155 4.14 -0.88 0.81
C ILE A 155 3.74 -1.91 -0.24
N LEU A 156 4.37 -1.82 -1.41
CA LEU A 156 4.18 -2.74 -2.53
C LEU A 156 5.40 -3.65 -2.63
N ILE A 157 5.17 -4.95 -2.77
CA ILE A 157 6.24 -5.95 -2.84
C ILE A 157 6.20 -6.60 -4.22
N PHE A 158 7.35 -6.60 -4.87
CA PHE A 158 7.55 -7.20 -6.18
C PHE A 158 8.68 -8.22 -6.12
N ASP A 159 8.55 -9.24 -6.96
CA ASP A 159 9.62 -10.13 -7.32
C ASP A 159 10.73 -9.37 -8.07
N ASN A 160 11.98 -9.69 -7.77
CA ASN A 160 13.17 -9.14 -8.42
C ASN A 160 14.18 -10.23 -8.78
N GLU A 161 13.72 -11.38 -9.29
CA GLU A 161 14.59 -12.47 -9.79
C GLU A 161 15.63 -12.01 -10.82
N SER A 162 15.36 -10.92 -11.54
CA SER A 162 16.31 -10.34 -12.49
C SER A 162 17.42 -9.50 -11.85
N GLY A 163 17.38 -9.29 -10.53
CA GLY A 163 18.40 -8.57 -9.78
C GLY A 163 18.54 -7.10 -10.17
N GLN A 164 17.43 -6.43 -10.52
CA GLN A 164 17.47 -5.01 -10.85
C GLN A 164 17.83 -4.19 -9.62
N SER A 165 18.66 -3.17 -9.79
CA SER A 165 18.81 -2.14 -8.76
C SER A 165 17.48 -1.38 -8.58
N PRO A 166 17.23 -0.76 -7.41
CA PRO A 166 16.05 0.06 -7.17
C PRO A 166 15.83 1.15 -8.25
N ARG A 167 16.91 1.75 -8.73
CA ARG A 167 16.88 2.79 -9.78
C ARG A 167 16.47 2.24 -11.13
N GLU A 168 17.09 1.14 -11.58
CA GLU A 168 16.75 0.50 -12.86
C GLU A 168 15.30 0.01 -12.87
N TRP A 169 14.81 -0.50 -11.73
CA TRP A 169 13.41 -0.90 -11.62
C TRP A 169 12.47 0.30 -11.71
N ALA A 170 12.77 1.41 -11.02
CA ALA A 170 11.96 2.62 -11.08
C ALA A 170 11.86 3.18 -12.51
N GLU A 171 12.98 3.20 -13.24
CA GLU A 171 13.03 3.64 -14.64
C GLU A 171 12.22 2.71 -15.57
N SER A 172 12.35 1.39 -15.37
CA SER A 172 11.62 0.38 -16.13
C SER A 172 10.11 0.38 -15.84
N ASN A 173 9.72 0.83 -14.65
CA ASN A 173 8.34 0.91 -14.17
C ASN A 173 7.89 2.37 -13.98
N SER A 174 8.36 3.26 -14.85
CA SER A 174 8.19 4.72 -14.75
C SER A 174 6.76 5.21 -14.44
N GLY A 175 5.73 4.54 -14.97
CA GLY A 175 4.33 4.87 -14.72
C GLY A 175 3.83 4.44 -13.33
N LEU A 176 4.38 3.37 -12.76
CA LEU A 176 4.07 2.94 -11.39
C LEU A 176 4.87 3.77 -10.37
N ALA A 177 6.16 3.98 -10.65
CA ALA A 177 7.07 4.77 -9.82
C ALA A 177 6.89 6.28 -9.99
N ASN A 178 5.95 6.75 -10.81
CA ASN A 178 5.68 8.17 -11.08
C ASN A 178 6.95 8.99 -11.40
N THR A 179 7.91 8.39 -12.11
CA THR A 179 9.22 9.02 -12.35
C THR A 179 9.14 10.33 -13.14
N ALA A 180 8.09 10.51 -13.94
CA ALA A 180 7.83 11.75 -14.67
C ALA A 180 7.38 12.91 -13.78
N LEU A 181 6.99 12.63 -12.53
CA LEU A 181 6.47 13.60 -11.55
C LEU A 181 7.46 13.89 -10.43
N ILE A 182 8.69 13.38 -10.53
CA ILE A 182 9.73 13.55 -9.50
C ILE A 182 10.06 15.03 -9.32
N GLN A 183 10.11 15.44 -8.06
CA GLN A 183 10.56 16.75 -7.63
C GLN A 183 11.98 16.63 -7.07
N GLY A 184 12.94 17.30 -7.70
CA GLY A 184 14.35 17.28 -7.29
C GLY A 184 15.12 16.06 -7.82
N GLU A 185 16.11 15.61 -7.05
CA GLU A 185 17.00 14.50 -7.42
C GLU A 185 16.60 13.20 -6.70
N ILE A 186 16.86 12.07 -7.34
CA ILE A 186 16.75 10.75 -6.72
C ILE A 186 18.02 10.48 -5.93
N ALA A 187 17.90 10.39 -4.60
CA ALA A 187 19.00 10.09 -3.71
C ALA A 187 19.15 8.59 -3.48
N ASP A 188 20.38 8.07 -3.52
CA ASP A 188 20.68 6.73 -3.03
C ASP A 188 20.80 6.77 -1.50
N VAL A 189 20.08 5.88 -0.82
CA VAL A 189 19.96 5.82 0.63
C VAL A 189 20.00 4.38 1.14
N ALA A 190 20.13 4.20 2.45
CA ALA A 190 19.89 2.91 3.09
C ALA A 190 18.50 2.91 3.75
N LEU A 191 17.77 1.81 3.61
CA LEU A 191 16.54 1.56 4.34
C LEU A 191 16.75 0.29 5.20
N GLY A 192 16.98 0.47 6.49
CA GLY A 192 17.51 -0.60 7.33
C GLY A 192 18.85 -1.08 6.81
N GLU A 193 18.94 -2.36 6.42
CA GLU A 193 20.13 -2.96 5.81
C GLU A 193 20.09 -3.03 4.28
N ALA A 194 18.98 -2.63 3.66
CA ALA A 194 18.80 -2.69 2.22
C ALA A 194 19.29 -1.42 1.52
N GLU A 195 19.88 -1.60 0.33
CA GLU A 195 20.12 -0.51 -0.59
C GLU A 195 18.79 0.00 -1.16
N ALA A 196 18.62 1.31 -1.18
CA ALA A 196 17.39 1.95 -1.60
C ALA A 196 17.64 3.26 -2.37
N ILE A 197 16.60 3.72 -3.05
CA ILE A 197 16.51 5.10 -3.53
C ILE A 197 15.36 5.82 -2.82
N HIS A 198 15.51 7.13 -2.66
CA HIS A 198 14.50 8.02 -2.13
C HIS A 198 14.27 9.21 -3.05
N TYR A 199 13.00 9.57 -3.25
CA TYR A 199 12.61 10.77 -3.99
C TYR A 199 11.21 11.24 -3.60
N SER A 200 10.92 12.51 -3.89
CA SER A 200 9.56 13.05 -3.79
C SER A 200 8.92 13.13 -5.18
N ALA A 201 7.60 12.99 -5.25
CA ALA A 201 6.83 13.19 -6.47
C ALA A 201 5.59 14.06 -6.21
N ASP A 202 5.14 14.76 -7.24
CA ASP A 202 3.97 15.66 -7.20
C ASP A 202 2.89 15.14 -8.15
N GLY A 203 1.99 14.32 -7.63
CA GLY A 203 0.86 13.72 -8.35
C GLY A 203 -0.47 14.32 -7.93
N LEU A 204 -1.47 13.46 -7.74
CA LEU A 204 -2.72 13.89 -7.10
C LEU A 204 -2.46 14.36 -5.66
N TYR A 205 -1.69 13.55 -4.93
CA TYR A 205 -1.08 13.89 -3.67
C TYR A 205 0.42 14.04 -3.87
N MET A 206 1.05 14.87 -3.03
CA MET A 206 2.50 14.81 -2.87
C MET A 206 2.86 13.46 -2.26
N SER A 207 4.03 12.92 -2.60
CA SER A 207 4.52 11.69 -1.99
C SER A 207 6.01 11.71 -1.69
N GLU A 208 6.38 11.04 -0.60
CA GLU A 208 7.75 10.59 -0.32
C GLU A 208 7.83 9.09 -0.67
N ASN A 209 8.82 8.71 -1.46
CA ASN A 209 8.90 7.40 -2.10
C ASN A 209 10.24 6.74 -1.78
N TYR A 210 10.22 5.49 -1.32
CA TYR A 210 11.40 4.66 -1.14
C TYR A 210 11.26 3.39 -1.98
N ILE A 211 12.29 3.05 -2.74
CA ILE A 211 12.37 1.74 -3.40
C ILE A 211 13.62 1.05 -2.88
N ALA A 212 13.46 -0.09 -2.23
CA ALA A 212 14.55 -0.88 -1.65
C ALA A 212 14.61 -2.26 -2.29
N SER A 213 15.81 -2.84 -2.43
CA SER A 213 15.96 -4.23 -2.84
C SER A 213 16.58 -5.09 -1.74
N HIS A 214 15.97 -6.25 -1.47
CA HIS A 214 16.44 -7.20 -0.48
C HIS A 214 15.91 -8.61 -0.79
N ASN A 215 16.77 -9.64 -0.69
CA ASN A 215 16.43 -11.06 -0.90
C ASN A 215 15.60 -11.33 -2.17
N ASP A 216 16.10 -10.90 -3.34
CA ASP A 216 15.44 -11.04 -4.65
C ASP A 216 14.03 -10.43 -4.72
N LYS A 217 13.75 -9.43 -3.87
CA LYS A 217 12.53 -8.63 -3.90
C LYS A 217 12.83 -7.14 -4.03
N LEU A 218 11.80 -6.42 -4.45
CA LEU A 218 11.73 -4.97 -4.41
C LEU A 218 10.56 -4.55 -3.54
N TYR A 219 10.81 -3.58 -2.68
CA TYR A 219 9.84 -2.98 -1.77
C TYR A 219 9.69 -1.53 -2.18
N PHE A 220 8.51 -1.17 -2.65
CA PHE A 220 8.17 0.20 -3.02
C PHE A 220 7.23 0.78 -1.97
N LEU A 221 7.75 1.71 -1.18
CA LEU A 221 7.06 2.39 -0.10
C LEU A 221 6.68 3.80 -0.52
N ILE A 222 5.42 4.15 -0.30
CA ILE A 222 4.83 5.41 -0.73
C ILE A 222 4.13 6.02 0.47
N GLY A 223 4.56 7.20 0.92
CA GLY A 223 3.85 8.01 1.88
C GLY A 223 3.23 9.20 1.18
N SER A 224 1.93 9.17 0.92
CA SER A 224 1.21 10.26 0.26
C SER A 224 0.60 11.24 1.26
N TYR A 225 0.56 12.52 0.91
CA TYR A 225 0.02 13.60 1.72
C TYR A 225 -0.47 14.75 0.82
N ALA A 226 -1.54 15.43 1.25
CA ALA A 226 -2.06 16.63 0.61
C ALA A 226 -1.27 17.88 0.98
N THR A 227 -0.76 17.99 2.22
CA THR A 227 0.11 19.10 2.64
C THR A 227 1.29 18.63 3.48
N ALA A 228 2.36 19.43 3.49
CA ALA A 228 3.63 19.08 4.13
C ALA A 228 3.53 18.93 5.66
N GLU A 229 2.48 19.47 6.28
CA GLU A 229 2.21 19.51 7.72
C GLU A 229 1.25 18.40 8.18
N GLN A 230 0.72 17.58 7.27
CA GLN A 230 -0.18 16.50 7.67
C GLN A 230 0.54 15.41 8.47
N LYS A 231 -0.12 14.94 9.52
CA LYS A 231 0.39 13.90 10.43
C LYS A 231 0.84 12.63 9.70
N ILE A 232 0.16 12.26 8.61
CA ILE A 232 0.53 11.09 7.80
C ILE A 232 1.96 11.12 7.27
N ARG A 233 2.49 12.31 6.99
CA ARG A 233 3.87 12.47 6.53
C ARG A 233 4.86 12.20 7.67
N GLU A 234 4.55 12.63 8.88
CA GLU A 234 5.36 12.32 10.07
C GLU A 234 5.27 10.82 10.41
N ASP A 235 4.07 10.26 10.35
CA ASP A 235 3.83 8.84 10.59
C ASP A 235 4.56 7.97 9.57
N PHE A 236 4.61 8.40 8.30
CA PHE A 236 5.38 7.71 7.27
C PHE A 236 6.87 7.70 7.60
N LYS A 237 7.45 8.81 8.08
CA LYS A 237 8.86 8.84 8.50
C LYS A 237 9.13 7.89 9.66
N THR A 238 8.26 7.88 10.67
CA THR A 238 8.36 6.92 11.78
C THR A 238 8.24 5.48 11.29
N LEU A 239 7.32 5.19 10.35
CA LEU A 239 7.21 3.88 9.74
C LEU A 239 8.51 3.49 9.03
N ILE A 240 9.09 4.38 8.22
CA ILE A 240 10.37 4.18 7.53
C ILE A 240 11.47 3.80 8.52
N ASP A 241 11.57 4.49 9.66
CA ASP A 241 12.56 4.21 10.72
C ASP A 241 12.34 2.86 11.43
N THR A 242 11.15 2.27 11.32
CA THR A 242 10.81 0.97 11.94
C THR A 242 11.03 -0.23 11.02
N ILE A 243 11.35 0.02 9.74
CA ILE A 243 11.50 -1.05 8.75
C ILE A 243 12.72 -1.91 9.05
N THR A 244 12.50 -3.21 9.02
CA THR A 244 13.55 -4.22 9.06
C THR A 244 13.30 -5.25 7.97
N PHE A 245 14.36 -5.61 7.26
CA PHE A 245 14.36 -6.75 6.35
C PHE A 245 14.98 -7.97 7.05
N PHE A 246 14.70 -9.18 6.56
CA PHE A 246 15.29 -10.43 7.06
C PHE A 246 15.09 -11.60 6.09
#